data_AF-A0A8C4N3C3-F1
#
_entry.id   AF-A0A8C4N3C3-F1
#
_cell.length_a   1.000
_cell.length_b   1.000
_cell.length_c   1.000
_cell.angle_alpha   90.00
_cell.angle_beta   90.00
_cell.angle_gamma   90.00
#
_symmetry.space_group_name_H-M   'P 1'
#
loop_
_entity.id
_entity.type
_entity.pdbx_description
1 polymer ?
#
loop_
_entity_poly.entity_id
_entity_poly.type
_entity_poly.pdbx_seq_one_letter_code
_entity_poly.pdbx_strand_id
1 'polypeptide(L)' 'MQDPLDALRADCRATSKCTSFMGELETCTERVNSRKKTEETCMQELMDLLHCVDHCVAKSLFQKLK' A
#
# COMPACT_ATOMS: atom_id res chain seq x y z
N MET A 1 11.65 -9.44 -19.04
CA MET A 1 11.57 -10.11 -17.72
C MET A 1 10.67 -9.24 -16.86
N GLN A 2 9.53 -9.77 -16.41
CA GLN A 2 8.59 -9.03 -15.56
C GLN A 2 8.87 -9.39 -14.10
N ASP A 3 8.94 -8.41 -13.21
CA ASP A 3 9.18 -8.66 -11.79
C ASP A 3 7.95 -9.35 -11.18
N PRO A 4 8.09 -10.57 -10.59
CA PRO A 4 6.98 -11.23 -9.91
C PRO A 4 6.41 -10.41 -8.73
N LEU A 5 7.17 -9.47 -8.18
CA LEU A 5 6.74 -8.57 -7.11
C LEU A 5 5.58 -7.67 -7.55
N ASP A 6 5.63 -7.12 -8.76
CA ASP A 6 4.63 -6.17 -9.24
C ASP A 6 3.25 -6.84 -9.40
N ALA A 7 3.23 -8.06 -9.95
CA ALA A 7 2.02 -8.85 -10.07
C ALA A 7 1.43 -9.18 -8.68
N LEU A 8 2.28 -9.67 -7.77
CA LEU A 8 1.84 -10.02 -6.41
C LEU A 8 1.36 -8.80 -5.61
N ARG A 9 1.97 -7.63 -5.79
CA ARG A 9 1.51 -6.40 -5.15
C ARG A 9 0.14 -5.98 -5.65
N ALA A 10 -0.14 -6.10 -6.95
CA ALA A 10 -1.46 -5.80 -7.50
C ALA A 10 -2.53 -6.72 -6.89
N ASP A 11 -2.27 -8.02 -6.83
CA ASP A 11 -3.18 -9.01 -6.23
C ASP A 11 -3.39 -8.73 -4.72
N CYS A 12 -2.31 -8.48 -3.98
CA CYS A 12 -2.37 -8.24 -2.54
C CYS A 12 -3.07 -6.92 -2.19
N ARG A 13 -2.94 -5.88 -3.02
CA ARG A 13 -3.68 -4.61 -2.86
C ARG A 13 -5.19 -4.77 -3.02
N ALA A 14 -5.63 -5.72 -3.83
CA ALA A 14 -7.05 -6.02 -4.03
C ALA A 14 -7.69 -6.81 -2.87
N THR A 15 -6.91 -7.20 -1.86
CA THR A 15 -7.45 -7.85 -0.66
C THR A 15 -8.26 -6.86 0.16
N SER A 16 -9.45 -7.24 0.60
CA SER A 16 -10.38 -6.39 1.38
C SER A 16 -9.72 -5.65 2.56
N LYS A 17 -8.79 -6.30 3.28
CA LYS A 17 -8.04 -5.66 4.38
C LYS A 17 -7.15 -4.51 3.89
N CYS A 18 -6.42 -4.70 2.79
CA CYS A 18 -5.52 -3.67 2.25
C CYS A 18 -6.28 -2.58 1.50
N THR A 19 -7.45 -2.88 0.93
CA THR A 19 -8.33 -1.89 0.32
C THR A 19 -8.82 -0.85 1.34
N SER A 20 -9.10 -1.26 2.58
CA SER A 20 -9.49 -0.32 3.65
C SER A 20 -8.39 0.70 3.93
N PHE A 21 -7.14 0.25 4.10
CA PHE A 21 -6.00 1.14 4.31
C PHE A 21 -5.71 2.04 3.10
N MET A 22 -6.00 1.55 1.89
CA MET A 22 -5.90 2.38 0.68
C MET A 22 -6.91 3.53 0.70
N GLY A 23 -8.15 3.28 1.13
CA GLY A 23 -9.16 4.33 1.29
C GLY A 23 -8.81 5.37 2.37
N GLU A 24 -8.20 4.93 3.48
CA GLU A 24 -7.69 5.84 4.52
C GLU A 24 -6.53 6.71 4.00
N LEU A 25 -5.61 6.11 3.25
CA LEU A 25 -4.51 6.83 2.59
C LEU A 25 -5.02 7.86 1.58
N GLU A 26 -6.01 7.51 0.77
CA GLU A 26 -6.66 8.43 -0.18
C GLU A 26 -7.32 9.61 0.57
N THR A 27 -8.06 9.32 1.64
CA THR A 27 -8.69 10.34 2.48
C THR A 27 -7.66 11.28 3.11
N CYS A 28 -6.53 10.75 3.61
CA CYS A 28 -5.44 11.57 4.10
C CYS A 28 -4.84 12.43 2.97
N THR A 29 -4.61 11.83 1.80
CA THR A 29 -3.98 12.50 0.66
C THR A 29 -4.83 13.69 0.19
N GLU A 30 -6.15 13.51 0.11
CA GLU A 30 -7.09 14.59 -0.20
C GLU A 30 -7.04 15.70 0.85
N ARG A 31 -7.02 15.33 2.14
CA ARG A 31 -6.95 16.29 3.24
C ARG A 31 -5.66 17.10 3.21
N VAL A 32 -4.50 16.46 3.01
CA VAL A 32 -3.20 17.15 2.94
C VAL A 32 -3.13 18.06 1.71
N ASN A 33 -3.56 17.57 0.55
CA ASN A 33 -3.56 18.36 -0.68
C ASN A 33 -4.54 19.54 -0.66
N SER A 34 -5.64 19.43 0.12
CA SER A 34 -6.59 20.54 0.28
C SER A 34 -6.02 21.72 1.09
N ARG A 35 -4.96 21.51 1.88
CA ARG A 35 -4.41 22.52 2.79
C ARG A 35 -3.22 23.22 2.16
N LYS A 36 -3.26 24.57 2.14
CA LYS A 36 -2.17 25.40 1.59
C LYS A 36 -0.90 25.43 2.47
N LYS A 37 -1.06 25.20 3.78
CA LYS A 37 0.02 25.12 4.77
C LYS A 37 -0.38 24.11 5.83
N THR A 38 0.27 22.95 5.83
CA THR A 38 0.04 21.88 6.81
C THR A 38 1.36 21.16 7.07
N GLU A 39 1.58 20.73 8.31
CA GLU A 39 2.69 19.83 8.69
C GLU A 39 2.25 18.36 8.67
N GLU A 40 0.97 18.12 8.43
CA GLU A 40 0.40 16.78 8.30
C GLU A 40 0.99 16.04 7.10
N THR A 41 1.36 14.77 7.31
CA THR A 41 1.81 13.85 6.25
C THR A 41 1.03 12.54 6.34
N CYS A 42 0.87 11.85 5.22
CA CYS A 42 0.17 10.56 5.17
C CYS A 42 1.12 9.37 5.36
N MET A 43 2.21 9.57 6.12
CA MET A 43 3.24 8.55 6.31
C MET A 43 2.69 7.35 7.08
N GLN A 44 1.84 7.59 8.07
CA GLN A 44 1.23 6.52 8.86
C GLN A 44 0.36 5.62 7.98
N GLU A 45 -0.59 6.20 7.24
CA GLU A 45 -1.50 5.47 6.37
C GLU A 45 -0.75 4.73 5.24
N LEU A 46 0.34 5.33 4.74
CA LEU A 46 1.21 4.67 3.78
C LEU A 46 1.89 3.44 4.38
N MET A 47 2.41 3.54 5.61
CA MET A 47 3.06 2.42 6.30
C MET A 47 2.06 1.30 6.62
N ASP A 48 0.82 1.63 7.00
CA ASP A 48 -0.24 0.65 7.24
C ASP A 48 -0.61 -0.13 5.97
N LEU A 49 -0.77 0.58 4.84
CA LEU A 49 -0.99 -0.05 3.54
C LEU A 49 0.18 -0.94 3.13
N LEU A 50 1.42 -0.44 3.23
CA LEU A 50 2.63 -1.20 2.89
C LEU A 50 2.77 -2.45 3.75
N HIS A 51 2.57 -2.33 5.06
CA HIS A 51 2.61 -3.48 5.97
C HIS A 51 1.60 -4.56 5.57
N CYS A 52 0.37 -4.16 5.21
CA CYS A 52 -0.65 -5.08 4.74
C CYS A 52 -0.24 -5.82 3.46
N VAL A 53 0.22 -5.05 2.46
CA VAL A 53 0.63 -5.59 1.16
C VAL A 53 1.85 -6.50 1.31
N ASP A 54 2.88 -6.05 2.01
CA ASP A 54 4.12 -6.81 2.19
C ASP A 54 3.88 -8.10 3.00
N HIS A 55 3.01 -8.07 4.02
CA HIS A 55 2.61 -9.28 4.75
C HIS A 55 1.91 -10.31 3.83
N CYS A 56 1.15 -9.84 2.84
CA CYS A 56 0.53 -10.72 1.85
C CYS A 56 1.56 -11.25 0.84
N VAL A 57 2.38 -10.37 0.27
CA VAL A 57 3.38 -10.69 -0.76
C VAL A 57 4.46 -11.63 -0.24
N ALA A 58 4.90 -11.46 1.02
CA ALA A 58 5.95 -12.28 1.63
C ALA A 58 5.63 -13.78 1.63
N LYS A 59 4.35 -14.16 1.56
CA LYS A 59 3.90 -15.56 1.54
C LYS A 59 4.27 -16.28 0.26
N SER A 60 4.40 -15.57 -0.86
CA SER A 60 4.54 -16.16 -2.20
C SER A 60 5.73 -15.63 -3.02
N LEU A 61 6.23 -14.43 -2.71
CA LEU A 61 7.31 -13.80 -3.47
C LEU A 61 8.60 -14.63 -3.49
N PHE A 62 9.07 -15.05 -2.32
CA PHE A 62 10.35 -15.77 -2.21
C PHE A 62 10.35 -17.13 -2.92
N GLN A 63 9.18 -17.70 -3.21
CA GLN A 63 9.07 -18.93 -4.00
C GLN A 63 9.25 -18.69 -5.51
N LYS A 64 9.09 -17.43 -5.97
CA LYS A 64 9.22 -17.02 -7.36
C LYS A 64 10.60 -16.43 -7.69
N LEU A 65 11.40 -16.15 -6.67
CA LEU A 65 12.79 -15.69 -6.80
C LEU A 65 13.71 -16.92 -6.86
N LYS A 66 14.69 -16.89 -7.79
CA LYS A 66 15.74 -17.91 -7.94
C LYS A 66 17.07 -17.37 -7.46
#